data_AF-A0A354ZKZ7-F1
#
_entry.id   AF-A0A354ZKZ7-F1
#
_cell.length_a   1.000
_cell.length_b   1.000
_cell.length_c   1.000
_cell.angle_alpha   90.00
_cell.angle_beta   90.00
_cell.angle_gamma   90.00
#
_symmetry.space_group_name_H-M   'P 1'
#
loop_
_entity.id
_entity.type
_entity.pdbx_description
1 polymer ?
#
loop_
_entity_poly.entity_id
_entity_poly.type
_entity_poly.pdbx_seq_one_letter_code
_entity_poly.pdbx_strand_id
1 'polypeptide(L)' 'QNYALYPHMDVYNNMAFGLKLRKFPKAEIDNRVKDAARILGIENLLDRKPKALSGGQRQR' A
#
# COMPACT_ATOMS: atom_id res chain seq x y z
N GLN A 1 0.73 -18.86 -0.93
CA GLN A 1 1.83 -17.88 -0.86
C GLN A 1 1.41 -16.77 0.09
N ASN A 2 2.12 -16.61 1.22
CA ASN A 2 1.80 -15.63 2.26
C ASN A 2 2.12 -14.21 1.77
N TYR A 3 1.15 -13.52 1.17
CA TYR A 3 1.22 -12.06 1.03
C TYR A 3 0.89 -11.46 2.40
N ALA A 4 1.87 -11.47 3.30
CA ALA A 4 1.71 -10.91 4.64
C ALA A 4 1.73 -9.39 4.55
N LEU A 5 0.57 -8.79 4.24
CA LEU A 5 0.36 -7.38 4.54
C LEU A 5 0.60 -7.17 6.04
N TYR A 6 1.36 -6.15 6.41
CA TYR A 6 1.56 -5.73 7.79
C TYR A 6 0.21 -5.29 8.36
N PRO A 7 -0.41 -6.06 9.28
CA PRO A 7 -1.81 -5.87 9.66
C PRO A 7 -2.04 -4.61 10.52
N HIS A 8 -0.95 -4.07 11.08
CA HIS A 8 -0.96 -2.86 11.89
C HIS A 8 -0.81 -1.58 11.05
N MET A 9 -0.40 -1.70 9.78
CA MET A 9 -0.24 -0.59 8.83
C MET A 9 -1.47 -0.47 7.93
N ASP A 10 -1.73 0.72 7.41
CA ASP A 10 -2.67 0.94 6.31
C ASP A 10 -2.08 0.49 4.96
N VAL A 11 -2.90 0.47 3.90
CA VAL A 11 -2.47 0.08 2.55
C VAL A 11 -1.32 0.96 2.05
N TYR A 12 -1.41 2.27 2.25
CA TYR A 12 -0.35 3.21 1.87
C TYR A 12 1.00 2.83 2.50
N ASN A 13 1.01 2.60 3.81
CA ASN A 13 2.23 2.27 4.56
C ASN A 13 2.76 0.87 4.21
N ASN A 14 1.89 -0.08 3.89
CA ASN A 14 2.29 -1.38 3.35
C ASN A 14 3.04 -1.22 2.02
N MET A 15 2.49 -0.44 1.09
CA MET A 15 3.12 -0.20 -0.22
C MET A 15 4.40 0.63 -0.09
N ALA A 16 4.41 1.63 0.79
CA ALA A 16 5.54 2.52 1.01
C ALA A 16 6.72 1.85 1.74
N PHE A 17 6.50 0.73 2.44
CA PHE A 17 7.47 0.15 3.37
C PHE A 17 8.83 -0.16 2.70
N GLY A 18 8.82 -0.83 1.55
CA GLY A 18 10.06 -1.15 0.82
C GLY A 18 10.80 0.09 0.32
N LEU A 19 10.07 1.14 -0.07
CA LEU A 19 10.67 2.40 -0.52
C LEU A 19 11.28 3.19 0.65
N LYS A 20 10.62 3.18 1.82
CA LYS A 20 11.14 3.76 3.06
C LYS A 20 12.42 3.06 3.51
N LEU A 21 12.47 1.72 3.46
CA LEU A 21 13.68 0.95 3.78
C LEU A 21 14.86 1.31 2.86
N ARG A 22 14.58 1.59 1.58
CA ARG A 22 15.58 2.04 0.60
C ARG A 22 15.89 3.54 0.68
N LYS A 23 15.36 4.25 1.68
CA LYS A 23 15.58 5.69 1.96
C LYS A 23 15.19 6.63 0.81
N PHE A 24 14.15 6.28 0.06
CA PHE A 24 13.60 7.18 -0.94
C PHE A 24 13.04 8.46 -0.29
N PRO A 25 13.15 9.64 -0.94
CA PRO A 25 12.53 10.86 -0.46
C PRO A 25 11.01 10.71 -0.32
N LYS A 26 10.42 11.32 0.72
CA LYS A 26 8.98 11.21 1.01
C LYS A 26 8.09 11.57 -0.19
N ALA A 27 8.45 12.60 -0.95
CA ALA A 27 7.70 13.02 -2.13
C ALA A 27 7.73 11.96 -3.24
N GLU A 28 8.86 11.29 -3.44
CA GLU A 28 8.97 10.23 -4.44
C GLU A 28 8.19 8.98 -4.03
N ILE A 29 8.19 8.65 -2.74
CA ILE A 29 7.37 7.56 -2.18
C ILE A 29 5.89 7.84 -2.45
N ASP A 30 5.42 9.05 -2.13
CA ASP A 30 4.02 9.42 -2.29
C ASP A 30 3.57 9.32 -3.75
N ASN A 31 4.36 9.85 -4.69
CA ASN A 31 4.08 9.73 -6.12
C ASN A 31 3.99 8.27 -6.58
N ARG A 32 5.00 7.46 -6.23
CA ARG A 32 5.05 6.04 -6.62
C ARG A 32 3.89 5.23 -6.05
N VAL A 33 3.52 5.47 -4.78
CA VAL A 33 2.41 4.76 -4.13
C VAL A 33 1.07 5.17 -4.75
N LYS A 34 0.86 6.47 -4.99
CA LYS A 34 -0.38 6.96 -5.64
C LYS A 34 -0.53 6.44 -7.06
N ASP A 35 0.54 6.41 -7.84
CA ASP A 35 0.50 5.88 -9.21
C ASP A 35 0.22 4.38 -9.23
N ALA A 36 0.87 3.60 -8.35
CA ALA A 36 0.58 2.17 -8.21
C ALA A 36 -0.87 1.94 -7.75
N ALA A 37 -1.36 2.72 -6.78
CA ALA A 37 -2.74 2.62 -6.30
C ALA A 37 -3.77 2.94 -7.40
N ARG A 38 -3.47 3.90 -8.28
CA ARG A 38 -4.30 4.23 -9.45
C ARG A 38 -4.38 3.07 -10.44
N ILE A 39 -3.23 2.48 -10.77
CA ILE A 39 -3.15 1.33 -11.69
C ILE A 39 -3.95 0.14 -11.13
N LEU A 40 -3.89 -0.08 -9.82
CA LEU A 40 -4.58 -1.18 -9.15
C LEU A 40 -6.06 -0.87 -8.82
N GLY A 41 -6.49 0.39 -8.98
CA GLY A 41 -7.84 0.84 -8.64
C GLY A 41 -8.15 0.80 -7.15
N ILE A 42 -7.16 1.09 -6.30
CA ILE A 42 -7.25 1.05 -4.82
C ILE A 42 -6.96 2.39 -4.15
N GLU A 43 -6.97 3.50 -4.90
CA GLU A 43 -6.67 4.85 -4.39
C GLU A 43 -7.53 5.21 -3.17
N ASN A 44 -8.82 4.86 -3.19
CA ASN A 44 -9.77 5.09 -2.10
C ASN A 44 -9.60 4.15 -0.89
N LEU A 45 -8.66 3.20 -0.98
CA LEU A 45 -8.37 2.21 0.07
C LEU A 45 -7.04 2.50 0.77
N LEU A 46 -6.27 3.49 0.32
CA LEU A 46 -4.93 3.80 0.83
C LEU A 46 -4.87 3.99 2.35
N ASP A 47 -5.90 4.63 2.93
CA ASP A 47 -6.00 4.90 4.37
C ASP A 47 -6.64 3.74 5.16
N ARG A 48 -7.03 2.65 4.50
CA ARG A 48 -7.68 1.50 5.14
C ARG A 48 -6.63 0.51 5.63
N LYS A 49 -6.93 -0.16 6.74
CA LYS A 49 -6.15 -1.31 7.21
C LYS A 49 -6.53 -2.58 6.43
N PRO A 50 -5.62 -3.56 6.27
CA PRO A 50 -5.90 -4.82 5.55
C PRO A 50 -7.16 -5.56 6.02
N LYS A 51 -7.50 -5.46 7.30
CA LYS A 51 -8.72 -6.06 7.88
C LYS A 51 -10.03 -5.46 7.36
N ALA A 52 -10.00 -4.24 6.82
CA ALA A 52 -11.16 -3.54 6.27
C ALA A 52 -11.35 -3.78 4.76
N LEU A 53 -10.45 -4.54 4.14
CA LEU A 53 -10.48 -4.88 2.72
C LEU A 53 -11.20 -6.21 2.50
N SER A 54 -11.86 -6.35 1.36
CA SER A 54 -12.36 -7.64 0.88
C SER A 54 -11.19 -8.57 0.50
N GLY A 55 -11.44 -9.87 0.37
CA GLY A 55 -10.40 -10.84 -0.02
C GLY A 55 -9.72 -10.47 -1.35
N GLY A 56 -10.49 -10.07 -2.36
CA GLY A 56 -9.97 -9.64 -3.66
C GLY A 56 -9.21 -8.31 -3.59
N GLN A 57 -9.63 -7.37 -2.73
CA GLN A 57 -8.89 -6.12 -2.49
C GLN A 57 -7.56 -6.34 -1.77
N ARG A 58 -7.44 -7.37 -0.93
CA ARG A 58 -6.15 -7.73 -0.29
C ARG A 58 -5.15 -8.37 -1.25
N GLN A 59 -5.63 -8.93 -2.37
CA GLN A 59 -4.80 -9.61 -3.33
C GLN A 59 -4.28 -8.68 -4.44
N ARG A 60 -4.94 -7.54 -4.63
CA ARG A 60 -4.50 -6.45 -5.51
C ARG A 60 -3.52 -5.56 -4.78
#